data_AF-A0A953W0P5-F1
#
_entry.id   AF-A0A953W0P5-F1
#
_cell.length_a   1.000
_cell.length_b   1.000
_cell.length_c   1.000
_cell.angle_alpha   90.00
_cell.angle_beta   90.00
_cell.angle_gamma   90.00
#
_symmetry.space_group_name_H-M   'P 1'
#
loop_
_entity.id
_entity.type
_entity.pdbx_description
1 polymer ?
#
loop_
_entity_poly.entity_id
_entity_poly.type
_entity_poly.pdbx_seq_one_letter_code
_entity_poly.pdbx_strand_id
1 'polypeptide(L)'
;AIHIPYTEAVDHLGELGCEIDFDGWDCENARPVALFCNGNWCGQSPTAIRQMIAAGYPADRIFYYRGGMQAWQMLGLTVLGRD
;
A
#
# COMPACT_ATOMS: atom_id res chain seq x y z
N ALA A 1 -11.04 1.83 0.52
CA ALA A 1 -9.69 1.22 0.47
C ALA A 1 -9.76 0.00 -0.43
N ILE A 2 -8.68 -0.31 -1.14
CA ILE A 2 -8.56 -1.56 -1.92
C ILE A 2 -7.78 -2.57 -1.09
N HIS A 3 -8.17 -3.84 -1.15
CA HIS A 3 -7.47 -4.93 -0.47
C HIS A 3 -6.44 -5.55 -1.42
N ILE A 4 -5.17 -5.31 -1.16
CA ILE A 4 -4.05 -5.93 -1.87
C ILE A 4 -3.25 -6.75 -0.85
N PRO A 5 -3.17 -8.08 -0.98
CA PRO A 5 -2.28 -8.89 -0.15
C PRO A 5 -0.84 -8.42 -0.27
N TYR A 6 -0.13 -8.33 0.86
CA TYR A 6 1.25 -7.82 0.85
C TYR A 6 2.23 -8.67 0.02
N THR A 7 1.90 -9.94 -0.21
CA THR A 7 2.63 -10.88 -1.07
C THR A 7 2.46 -10.60 -2.55
N GLU A 8 1.40 -9.89 -2.94
CA GLU A 8 1.01 -9.60 -4.32
C GLU A 8 1.23 -8.12 -4.66
N ALA A 9 1.71 -7.30 -3.71
CA ALA A 9 1.80 -5.85 -3.86
C ALA A 9 2.58 -5.38 -5.11
N VAL A 10 3.58 -6.14 -5.55
CA VAL A 10 4.36 -5.83 -6.76
C VAL A 10 3.58 -6.14 -8.04
N ASP A 11 2.80 -7.22 -8.04
CA ASP A 11 2.01 -7.63 -9.21
C ASP A 11 0.86 -6.66 -9.50
N HIS A 12 0.39 -5.94 -8.47
CA HIS A 12 -0.68 -4.95 -8.55
C HIS A 12 -0.19 -3.51 -8.81
N LEU A 13 1.10 -3.27 -9.09
CA LEU A 13 1.60 -1.90 -9.33
C LEU A 13 0.92 -1.23 -10.53
N GLY A 14 0.45 -2.00 -11.51
CA GLY A 14 -0.36 -1.50 -12.62
C GLY A 14 -1.65 -0.78 -12.17
N GLU A 15 -2.31 -1.28 -11.12
CA GLU A 15 -3.51 -0.63 -10.56
C GLU A 15 -3.20 0.72 -9.90
N LEU A 16 -1.93 0.92 -9.54
CA LEU A 16 -1.43 2.12 -8.88
C LEU A 16 -0.82 3.13 -9.87
N GLY A 17 -0.92 2.87 -11.18
CA GLY A 17 -0.45 3.77 -12.23
C GLY A 17 1.00 3.56 -12.64
N CYS A 18 1.59 2.41 -12.34
CA CYS A 18 2.83 1.98 -12.99
C CYS A 18 2.52 1.26 -14.31
N GLU A 19 3.48 1.25 -15.23
CA GLU A 19 3.40 0.58 -16.52
C GLU A 19 4.49 -0.50 -16.61
N ILE A 20 4.23 -1.58 -17.37
CA ILE A 20 5.25 -2.60 -17.62
C ILE A 20 6.17 -2.09 -18.73
N ASP A 21 7.47 -2.11 -18.45
CA ASP A 21 8.54 -1.85 -19.41
C ASP A 21 9.46 -3.09 -19.53
N PHE A 22 10.40 -3.07 -20.47
CA PHE A 22 11.37 -4.14 -20.70
C PHE A 22 12.23 -4.44 -19.46
N ASP A 23 12.52 -3.43 -18.63
CA ASP A 23 13.37 -3.54 -17.44
C ASP A 23 12.59 -3.76 -16.13
N GLY A 24 11.26 -3.84 -16.18
CA GLY A 24 10.40 -4.05 -15.01
C GLY A 24 9.21 -3.09 -14.97
N TRP A 25 8.99 -2.44 -13.82
CA TRP A 25 7.92 -1.45 -13.65
C TRP A 25 8.46 -0.04 -13.85
N ASP A 26 7.83 0.73 -14.74
CA ASP A 26 7.95 2.18 -14.79
C ASP A 26 6.86 2.81 -13.91
N CYS A 27 7.27 3.54 -12.89
CA CYS A 27 6.37 4.19 -11.94
C CYS A 27 6.48 5.73 -11.95
N GLU A 28 6.97 6.34 -13.02
CA GLU A 28 7.05 7.81 -13.17
C GLU A 28 5.70 8.49 -12.91
N ASN A 29 4.61 7.84 -13.34
CA ASN A 29 3.22 8.32 -13.22
C ASN A 29 2.42 7.66 -12.08
N ALA A 30 3.08 6.92 -11.18
CA ALA A 30 2.43 6.24 -10.06
C ALA A 30 1.64 7.21 -9.16
N ARG A 31 0.46 6.80 -8.70
CA ARG A 31 -0.38 7.63 -7.83
C ARG A 31 0.19 7.70 -6.40
N PRO A 32 -0.06 8.75 -5.62
CA PRO A 32 0.20 8.70 -4.19
C PRO A 32 -0.66 7.63 -3.50
N VAL A 33 -0.08 6.83 -2.61
CA VAL A 33 -0.78 5.75 -1.89
C VAL A 33 -0.56 5.83 -0.39
N ALA A 34 -1.59 5.49 0.38
CA ALA A 34 -1.48 5.31 1.82
C ALA A 34 -1.66 3.82 2.15
N LEU A 35 -0.63 3.19 2.72
CA LEU A 35 -0.68 1.79 3.13
C LEU A 35 -1.00 1.69 4.62
N PHE A 36 -1.86 0.74 4.97
CA PHE A 36 -2.21 0.39 6.34
C PHE A 36 -2.52 -1.11 6.44
N CYS A 37 -2.49 -1.64 7.66
CA CYS A 37 -2.86 -3.01 8.00
C CYS A 37 -3.70 -2.97 9.28
N ASN A 38 -3.68 -4.03 10.10
CA ASN A 38 -4.45 -4.14 11.32
C ASN A 38 -4.03 -3.14 12.40
N GLY A 39 -2.73 -2.92 12.60
CA GLY A 39 -2.23 -2.04 13.66
C GLY A 39 -0.73 -1.76 13.53
N ASN A 40 -0.19 -0.99 14.48
CA ASN A 40 1.22 -0.59 14.52
C ASN A 40 2.24 -1.74 14.65
N TRP A 41 1.77 -2.91 15.05
CA TRP A 41 2.52 -4.15 15.16
C TRP A 41 2.43 -5.03 13.90
N CYS A 42 1.52 -4.73 12.97
CA CYS A 42 1.37 -5.53 11.75
C CYS A 42 2.54 -5.31 10.80
N GLY A 43 3.25 -6.39 10.46
CA GLY A 43 4.39 -6.38 9.54
C GLY A 43 4.02 -6.34 8.05
N GLN A 44 2.75 -6.48 7.67
CA GLN A 44 2.37 -6.62 6.26
C GLN A 44 2.58 -5.33 5.45
N SER A 45 2.06 -4.19 5.91
CA SER A 45 2.29 -2.91 5.23
C SER A 45 3.76 -2.56 5.08
N PRO A 46 4.63 -2.63 6.12
CA PRO A 46 6.05 -2.33 5.93
C PRO A 46 6.75 -3.35 5.03
N THR A 47 6.30 -4.60 4.95
CA THR A 47 6.79 -5.55 3.95
C THR A 47 6.38 -5.12 2.54
N ALA A 48 5.10 -4.84 2.28
CA ALA A 48 4.63 -4.35 0.99
C ALA A 48 5.34 -3.07 0.55
N ILE A 49 5.48 -2.09 1.44
CA ILE A 49 6.20 -0.82 1.17
C ILE A 49 7.62 -1.10 0.66
N ARG A 50 8.37 -1.98 1.34
CA ARG A 50 9.74 -2.32 0.92
C ARG A 50 9.78 -3.02 -0.42
N GLN A 51 8.84 -3.93 -0.68
CA GLN A 51 8.75 -4.64 -1.97
C GLN A 51 8.39 -3.69 -3.11
N MET A 52 7.43 -2.79 -2.90
CA MET A 52 7.06 -1.77 -3.90
C MET A 52 8.23 -0.84 -4.22
N ILE A 53 8.95 -0.35 -3.19
CA ILE A 53 10.14 0.50 -3.41
C ILE A 53 11.23 -0.28 -4.16
N ALA A 54 11.49 -1.54 -3.79
CA ALA A 54 12.46 -2.37 -4.47
C ALA A 54 12.09 -2.65 -5.94
N ALA A 55 10.79 -2.64 -6.26
CA ALA A 55 10.27 -2.78 -7.61
C ALA A 55 10.18 -1.47 -8.40
N GLY A 56 10.64 -0.34 -7.84
CA GLY A 56 10.69 0.95 -8.56
C GLY A 56 9.60 1.95 -8.19
N TYR A 57 8.71 1.64 -7.23
CA TYR A 57 7.69 2.58 -6.79
C TYR A 57 8.31 3.78 -6.05
N PRO A 58 7.95 5.04 -6.38
CA PRO A 58 8.56 6.21 -5.76
C PRO A 58 8.27 6.28 -4.25
N ALA A 59 9.33 6.28 -3.45
CA ALA A 59 9.20 6.27 -1.98
C ALA A 59 8.51 7.52 -1.44
N ASP A 60 8.66 8.66 -2.11
CA ASP A 60 8.01 9.94 -1.79
C ASP A 60 6.50 9.95 -2.10
N ARG A 61 6.01 8.96 -2.86
CA ARG A 61 4.58 8.75 -3.13
C ARG A 61 3.93 7.73 -2.19
N ILE A 62 4.70 7.13 -1.26
CA ILE A 62 4.19 6.19 -0.27
C ILE A 62 4.01 6.86 1.08
N PHE A 63 2.78 6.87 1.57
CA PHE A 63 2.43 7.24 2.93
C PHE A 63 2.14 5.99 3.75
N TYR A 64 2.65 5.94 4.98
CA TYR A 64 2.42 4.81 5.87
C TYR A 64 1.53 5.23 7.05
N TYR A 65 0.26 4.81 7.02
CA TYR A 65 -0.63 4.97 8.16
C TYR A 65 -0.36 3.87 9.19
N ARG A 66 0.72 4.06 9.95
CA ARG A 66 1.27 3.06 10.88
C ARG A 66 0.28 2.56 11.91
N GLY A 67 -0.65 3.41 12.36
CA GLY A 67 -1.65 3.04 13.36
C GLY A 67 -2.62 1.94 12.91
N GLY A 68 -2.75 1.71 11.59
CA GLY A 68 -3.63 0.69 11.03
C GLY A 68 -5.10 0.88 11.39
N MET A 69 -5.90 -0.17 11.13
CA MET A 69 -7.32 -0.19 11.46
C MET A 69 -7.59 -0.04 12.97
N GLN A 70 -6.68 -0.51 13.82
CA GLN A 70 -6.76 -0.33 15.26
C GLN A 70 -6.80 1.16 15.65
N ALA A 71 -5.86 1.97 15.14
CA ALA A 71 -5.87 3.41 15.42
C ALA A 71 -7.09 4.10 14.78
N TRP A 72 -7.48 3.70 13.57
CA TRP A 72 -8.67 4.22 12.91
C TRP A 72 -9.93 4.04 13.78
N GLN A 73 -10.13 2.82 14.30
CA GLN A 73 -11.27 2.49 15.15
C GLN A 73 -11.19 3.15 16.53
N MET A 74 -10.00 3.26 17.13
CA MET A 74 -9.82 3.97 18.42
C MET A 74 -10.21 5.46 18.32
N LEU A 75 -10.07 6.06 17.15
CA LEU A 75 -10.52 7.44 16.89
C LEU A 75 -12.03 7.55 16.63
N GLY A 76 -12.77 6.44 16.64
CA GLY A 76 -14.21 6.41 16.36
C GLY A 76 -14.54 6.65 14.88
N LEU A 77 -13.58 6.47 13.98
CA LEU A 77 -13.80 6.66 12.55
C LEU A 77 -14.60 5.50 11.96
N THR A 78 -15.46 5.80 11.00
CA THR A 78 -16.35 4.82 10.36
C THR A 78 -15.55 3.79 9.57
N VAL A 79 -16.00 2.54 9.63
CA VAL A 79 -15.58 1.47 8.72
C VAL A 79 -16.76 1.08 7.84
N LEU A 80 -16.50 0.63 6.62
CA LEU A 80 -17.54 -0.04 5.85
C LEU A 80 -17.88 -1.34 6.58
N GLY A 81 -19.14 -1.49 6.98
CA GLY A 81 -19.65 -2.69 7.63
C GLY A 81 -19.66 -3.88 6.68
N ARG A 82 -19.68 -5.07 7.26
CA ARG A 82 -19.98 -6.31 6.54
C ARG A 82 -21.51 -6.40 6.51
N ASP A 83 -22.12 -6.18 5.36
CA ASP A 83 -23.46 -6.70 5.11
C ASP A 83 -23.40 -8.25 5.10
#